data_AF-A0AAW5YQI4-F1
#
_entry.id   AF-A0AAW5YQI4-F1
#
_cell.length_a   1.000
_cell.length_b   1.000
_cell.length_c   1.000
_cell.angle_alpha   90.00
_cell.angle_beta   90.00
_cell.angle_gamma   90.00
#
_symmetry.space_group_name_H-M   'P 1'
#
loop_
_entity.id
_entity.type
_entity.pdbx_description
1 polymer ?
#
loop_
_entity_poly.entity_id
_entity_poly.type
_entity_poly.pdbx_seq_one_letter_code
_entity_poly.pdbx_strand_id
1 'polypeptide(L)'
;MISGLKKAAVSSLKDKWGLAVLSSFLYHIISRICMLIIGFPLLFLGILLSEIMNASYSITGDEKLNAAGAFSYLLVFVVLFICLVSVQGIMNYGYLKVTLRLAKHESTTIGELFEGFRKSNVFRSIKVTTLMTVYTLLWSVLLIVPGIIKFISYSMAYYILLDHPEYTASEAIKKSQVLMKGHKLDLFLLSLSFIGWFILGVIIGFFTFGIPFLWIYPYYITTVSHFYLKIVNKDTVMQEKKLTI
;
A
#
# COMPACT_ATOMS: atom_id res chain seq x y z
N MET A 1 5.43 -25.18 -1.56
CA MET A 1 6.12 -23.88 -1.33
C MET A 1 5.21 -22.84 -0.67
N ILE A 2 4.08 -22.47 -1.28
CA ILE A 2 3.12 -21.48 -0.76
C ILE A 2 2.50 -21.91 0.58
N SER A 3 2.17 -23.20 0.73
CA SER A 3 1.64 -23.76 1.98
C SER A 3 2.58 -23.56 3.18
N GLY A 4 3.91 -23.61 2.95
CA GLY A 4 4.91 -23.35 3.99
C GLY A 4 4.88 -21.90 4.48
N LEU A 5 4.78 -20.93 3.56
CA LEU A 5 4.67 -19.50 3.90
C LEU A 5 3.40 -19.20 4.71
N LYS A 6 2.26 -19.79 4.30
CA LYS A 6 0.99 -19.68 5.01
C LYS A 6 1.06 -20.25 6.43
N LYS A 7 1.66 -21.44 6.58
CA LYS A 7 1.88 -22.06 7.90
C LYS A 7 2.81 -21.21 8.78
N ALA A 8 3.89 -20.68 8.20
CA ALA A 8 4.81 -19.79 8.92
C ALA A 8 4.09 -18.53 9.42
N ALA A 9 3.25 -17.91 8.57
CA ALA A 9 2.46 -16.75 8.96
C ALA A 9 1.52 -17.05 10.14
N VAL A 10 0.77 -18.16 10.08
CA VAL A 10 -0.10 -18.58 11.20
C VAL A 10 0.72 -18.84 12.46
N SER A 11 1.89 -19.47 12.33
CA SER A 11 2.78 -19.74 13.45
C SER A 11 3.28 -18.44 14.11
N SER A 12 3.66 -17.43 13.32
CA SER A 12 4.07 -16.11 13.84
C SER A 12 2.91 -15.33 14.48
N LEU A 13 1.67 -15.63 14.09
CA LEU A 13 0.47 -14.97 14.60
C LEU A 13 -0.17 -15.67 15.80
N LYS A 14 0.15 -16.94 16.09
CA LYS A 14 -0.56 -17.79 17.06
C LYS A 14 -0.86 -17.09 18.40
N ASP A 15 0.13 -16.43 18.98
CA ASP A 15 -0.01 -15.73 20.27
C ASP A 15 -0.16 -14.20 20.12
N LYS A 16 -0.16 -13.71 18.88
CA LYS A 16 -0.15 -12.28 18.53
C LYS A 16 -1.32 -11.89 17.62
N TRP A 17 -2.34 -12.74 17.47
CA TRP A 17 -3.52 -12.47 16.64
C TRP A 17 -4.25 -11.21 17.07
N GLY A 18 -4.45 -11.00 18.38
CA GLY A 18 -5.10 -9.78 18.89
C GLY A 18 -4.36 -8.52 18.45
N LEU A 19 -3.02 -8.52 18.53
CA LEU A 19 -2.20 -7.40 18.07
C LEU A 19 -2.32 -7.21 16.55
N ALA A 20 -2.19 -8.29 15.76
CA ALA A 20 -2.23 -8.21 14.31
C ALA A 20 -3.60 -7.76 13.77
N VAL A 21 -4.68 -8.25 14.36
CA VAL A 21 -6.06 -7.86 14.08
C VAL A 21 -6.28 -6.39 14.45
N LEU A 22 -5.87 -5.98 15.66
CA LEU A 22 -5.98 -4.59 16.11
C LEU A 22 -5.17 -3.64 15.22
N SER A 23 -3.94 -3.98 14.86
CA SER A 23 -3.12 -3.21 13.93
C SER A 23 -3.79 -3.09 12.55
N SER A 24 -4.42 -4.16 12.06
CA SER A 24 -5.11 -4.15 10.77
C SER A 24 -6.37 -3.30 10.82
N PHE A 25 -7.15 -3.40 11.90
CA PHE A 25 -8.32 -2.58 12.15
C PHE A 25 -7.94 -1.09 12.19
N LEU A 26 -6.96 -0.73 13.03
CA LEU A 26 -6.50 0.65 13.16
C LEU A 26 -5.92 1.17 11.84
N TYR A 27 -5.15 0.35 11.12
CA TYR A 27 -4.62 0.73 9.81
C TYR A 27 -5.75 1.13 8.84
N HIS A 28 -6.81 0.33 8.75
CA HIS A 28 -7.92 0.65 7.85
C HIS A 28 -8.74 1.84 8.38
N ILE A 29 -9.14 1.83 9.65
CA ILE A 29 -10.01 2.86 10.23
C ILE A 29 -9.33 4.23 10.21
N ILE A 30 -8.07 4.33 10.65
CA ILE A 30 -7.34 5.60 10.65
C ILE A 30 -7.18 6.11 9.21
N SER A 31 -6.81 5.23 8.27
CA SER A 31 -6.72 5.62 6.85
C SER A 31 -8.05 6.16 6.33
N ARG A 32 -9.17 5.48 6.60
CA ARG A 32 -10.50 5.94 6.16
C ARG A 32 -10.93 7.24 6.84
N ILE A 33 -10.74 7.38 8.14
CA ILE A 33 -11.07 8.61 8.88
C ILE A 33 -10.24 9.80 8.38
N CYS A 34 -8.93 9.65 8.23
CA CYS A 34 -8.07 10.70 7.67
C CYS A 34 -8.53 11.10 6.26
N MET A 35 -8.90 10.13 5.43
CA MET A 35 -9.41 10.41 4.08
C MET A 35 -10.79 11.08 4.10
N LEU A 36 -11.67 10.80 5.07
CA LEU A 36 -12.94 11.51 5.20
C LEU A 36 -12.75 12.95 5.68
N ILE A 37 -11.90 13.17 6.68
CA ILE A 37 -11.60 14.51 7.23
C ILE A 37 -10.99 15.41 6.16
N ILE A 38 -10.07 14.89 5.35
CA ILE A 38 -9.40 15.66 4.30
C ILE A 38 -10.26 15.71 3.04
N GLY A 39 -10.81 14.58 2.64
CA GLY A 39 -11.42 14.40 1.33
C GLY A 39 -12.82 14.99 1.22
N PHE A 40 -13.65 14.91 2.26
CA PHE A 40 -15.01 15.43 2.21
C PHE A 40 -15.06 16.96 2.05
N PRO A 41 -14.28 17.77 2.81
CA PRO A 41 -14.22 19.20 2.59
C PRO A 41 -13.69 19.59 1.22
N LEU A 42 -12.66 18.89 0.72
CA LEU A 42 -12.07 19.15 -0.60
C LEU A 42 -13.06 18.84 -1.73
N LEU A 43 -13.76 17.69 -1.65
CA LEU A 43 -14.82 17.34 -2.60
C LEU A 43 -15.95 18.35 -2.57
N PHE A 44 -16.41 18.72 -1.37
CA PHE A 44 -17.48 19.71 -1.20
C PHE A 44 -17.09 21.06 -1.80
N LEU A 45 -15.87 21.54 -1.53
CA LEU A 45 -15.35 22.77 -2.11
C LEU A 45 -15.29 22.69 -3.65
N GLY A 46 -14.85 21.57 -4.21
CA GLY A 46 -14.81 21.37 -5.66
C GLY A 46 -16.19 21.41 -6.32
N ILE A 47 -17.16 20.74 -5.71
CA ILE A 47 -18.55 20.77 -6.17
C ILE A 47 -19.11 22.20 -6.07
N LEU A 48 -18.91 22.88 -4.94
CA LEU A 48 -19.37 24.24 -4.75
C LEU A 48 -18.80 25.20 -5.81
N LEU A 49 -17.50 25.13 -6.07
CA LEU A 49 -16.83 25.96 -7.08
C LEU A 49 -17.38 25.68 -8.48
N SER A 50 -17.58 24.41 -8.84
CA SER A 50 -18.19 24.07 -10.12
C SER A 50 -19.59 24.67 -10.27
N GLU A 51 -20.45 24.55 -9.26
CA GLU A 51 -21.83 25.03 -9.41
C GLU A 51 -21.90 26.54 -9.48
N ILE A 52 -20.99 27.25 -8.80
CA ILE A 52 -20.83 28.70 -8.98
C ILE A 52 -20.40 29.03 -10.42
N MET A 53 -19.44 28.29 -10.99
CA MET A 53 -19.00 28.51 -12.37
C MET A 53 -20.11 28.18 -13.38
N ASN A 54 -20.85 27.10 -13.19
CA ASN A 54 -21.99 26.72 -14.03
C ASN A 54 -23.12 27.73 -13.96
N ALA A 55 -23.46 28.23 -12.77
CA ALA A 55 -24.45 29.29 -12.60
C ALA A 55 -23.99 30.61 -13.22
N SER A 56 -22.70 30.93 -13.13
CA SER A 56 -22.14 32.14 -13.75
C SER A 56 -22.14 32.03 -15.28
N TYR A 57 -21.87 30.84 -15.83
CA TYR A 57 -21.95 30.55 -17.26
C TYR A 57 -23.37 30.71 -17.79
N SER A 58 -24.40 30.21 -17.09
CA SER A 58 -25.79 30.32 -17.54
C SER A 58 -26.28 31.78 -17.61
N ILE A 59 -25.71 32.67 -16.80
CA ILE A 59 -26.03 34.11 -16.77
C ILE A 59 -25.25 34.89 -17.83
N THR A 60 -23.95 34.62 -17.97
CA THR A 60 -23.04 35.44 -18.78
C THR A 60 -22.80 34.89 -20.19
N GLY A 61 -23.01 33.59 -20.40
CA GLY A 61 -22.66 32.90 -21.63
C GLY A 61 -21.16 32.79 -21.90
N ASP A 62 -20.28 33.18 -20.96
CA ASP A 62 -18.83 33.15 -21.16
C ASP A 62 -18.29 31.72 -21.09
N GLU A 63 -17.92 31.16 -22.24
CA GLU A 63 -17.36 29.81 -22.36
C GLU A 63 -16.11 29.58 -21.47
N LYS A 64 -15.38 30.63 -21.11
CA LYS A 64 -14.23 30.52 -20.20
C LYS A 64 -14.64 30.03 -18.81
N LEU A 65 -15.86 30.32 -18.37
CA LEU A 65 -16.38 29.89 -17.06
C LEU A 65 -16.68 28.40 -17.03
N ASN A 66 -17.21 27.84 -18.12
CA ASN A 66 -17.41 26.39 -18.24
C ASN A 66 -16.06 25.64 -18.21
N ALA A 67 -15.07 26.15 -18.95
CA ALA A 67 -13.71 25.62 -18.90
C ALA A 67 -13.12 25.72 -17.47
N ALA A 68 -13.27 26.86 -16.80
CA ALA A 68 -12.80 27.05 -15.42
C ALA A 68 -13.46 26.09 -14.43
N GLY A 69 -14.76 25.82 -14.57
CA GLY A 69 -15.49 24.81 -13.82
C GLY A 69 -14.87 23.41 -14.00
N ALA A 70 -14.65 22.98 -15.24
CA ALA A 70 -14.00 21.70 -15.53
C ALA A 70 -12.56 21.61 -14.96
N PHE A 71 -11.77 22.68 -15.06
CA PHE A 71 -10.43 22.74 -14.47
C PHE A 71 -10.45 22.64 -12.94
N SER A 72 -11.44 23.26 -12.28
CA SER A 72 -11.59 23.21 -10.82
C SER A 72 -11.85 21.78 -10.32
N TYR A 73 -12.70 21.01 -11.01
CA TYR A 73 -12.88 19.58 -10.72
C TYR A 73 -11.59 18.79 -10.87
N LEU A 74 -10.91 18.93 -12.00
CA LEU A 74 -9.65 18.22 -12.25
C LEU A 74 -8.62 18.54 -11.16
N LEU A 75 -8.51 19.81 -10.75
CA LEU A 75 -7.62 20.23 -9.67
C LEU A 75 -7.97 19.56 -8.34
N VAL A 76 -9.26 19.53 -7.97
CA VAL A 76 -9.73 18.86 -6.74
C VAL A 76 -9.45 17.36 -6.78
N PHE A 77 -9.70 16.69 -7.90
CA PHE A 77 -9.37 15.27 -8.08
C PHE A 77 -7.87 15.00 -7.93
N VAL A 78 -7.02 15.84 -8.50
CA VAL A 78 -5.55 15.71 -8.38
C VAL A 78 -5.11 15.91 -6.93
N VAL A 79 -5.62 16.93 -6.24
CA VAL A 79 -5.30 17.20 -4.82
C VAL A 79 -5.76 16.03 -3.94
N LEU A 80 -6.98 15.54 -4.15
CA LEU A 80 -7.50 14.37 -3.46
C LEU A 80 -6.60 13.16 -3.68
N PHE A 81 -6.25 12.87 -4.94
CA PHE A 81 -5.36 11.76 -5.28
C PHE A 81 -4.03 11.83 -4.53
N ILE A 82 -3.42 13.02 -4.46
CA ILE A 82 -2.17 13.25 -3.70
C ILE A 82 -2.37 13.00 -2.20
N CYS A 83 -3.46 13.48 -1.62
CA CYS A 83 -3.80 13.24 -0.22
C CYS A 83 -4.01 11.74 0.07
N LEU A 84 -4.72 11.03 -0.81
CA LEU A 84 -4.96 9.58 -0.70
C LEU A 84 -3.63 8.82 -0.69
N VAL A 85 -2.76 9.09 -1.66
CA VAL A 85 -1.43 8.44 -1.77
C VAL A 85 -0.57 8.74 -0.55
N SER A 86 -0.61 9.97 -0.03
CA SER A 86 0.19 10.39 1.12
C SER A 86 -0.24 9.68 2.41
N VAL A 87 -1.55 9.68 2.72
CA VAL A 87 -2.10 8.98 3.89
C VAL A 87 -1.80 7.49 3.80
N GLN A 88 -2.06 6.90 2.64
CA GLN A 88 -1.81 5.50 2.39
C GLN A 88 -0.32 5.15 2.57
N GLY A 89 0.58 6.01 2.13
CA GLY A 89 2.02 5.81 2.24
C GLY A 89 2.52 5.75 3.67
N ILE A 90 2.11 6.73 4.47
CA ILE A 90 2.43 6.82 5.90
C ILE A 90 1.91 5.59 6.65
N MET A 91 0.63 5.27 6.45
CA MET A 91 -0.02 4.15 7.14
C MET A 91 0.57 2.79 6.74
N ASN A 92 0.89 2.62 5.46
CA ASN A 92 1.48 1.37 4.95
C ASN A 92 2.87 1.11 5.53
N TYR A 93 3.68 2.16 5.73
CA TYR A 93 5.00 2.03 6.35
C TYR A 93 4.92 1.42 7.75
N GLY A 94 4.07 1.98 8.62
CA GLY A 94 3.90 1.47 9.99
C GLY A 94 3.27 0.07 10.04
N TYR A 95 2.28 -0.19 9.18
CA TYR A 95 1.62 -1.49 9.14
C TYR A 95 2.56 -2.62 8.65
N LEU A 96 3.36 -2.34 7.62
CA LEU A 96 4.38 -3.29 7.15
C LEU A 96 5.49 -3.49 8.19
N LYS A 97 5.84 -2.46 8.97
CA LYS A 97 6.79 -2.60 10.09
C LYS A 97 6.28 -3.58 11.14
N VAL A 98 5.02 -3.43 11.58
CA VAL A 98 4.41 -4.35 12.55
C VAL A 98 4.40 -5.78 12.02
N THR A 99 3.88 -5.99 10.80
CA THR A 99 3.75 -7.34 10.23
C THR A 99 5.09 -8.00 9.90
N LEU A 100 6.12 -7.21 9.54
CA LEU A 100 7.48 -7.70 9.35
C LEU A 100 8.11 -8.13 10.68
N ARG A 101 7.97 -7.33 11.75
CA ARG A 101 8.44 -7.70 13.10
C ARG A 101 7.74 -8.97 13.60
N LEU A 102 6.43 -9.10 13.36
CA LEU A 102 5.69 -10.32 13.66
C LEU A 102 6.26 -11.53 12.92
N ALA A 103 6.52 -11.40 11.61
CA ALA A 103 7.11 -12.48 10.81
C ALA A 103 8.53 -12.86 11.27
N LYS A 104 9.32 -11.89 11.73
CA LYS A 104 10.65 -12.10 12.35
C LYS A 104 10.59 -12.64 13.79
N HIS A 105 9.40 -12.87 14.34
CA HIS A 105 9.17 -13.25 15.74
C HIS A 105 9.66 -12.23 16.78
N GLU A 106 9.88 -10.98 16.36
CA GLU A 106 10.29 -9.90 17.25
C GLU A 106 9.13 -9.40 18.12
N SER A 107 9.46 -8.77 19.25
CA SER A 107 8.48 -8.01 20.02
C SER A 107 8.02 -6.81 19.19
N THR A 108 6.73 -6.50 19.23
CA THR A 108 6.13 -5.35 18.53
C THR A 108 4.97 -4.82 19.36
N THR A 109 4.62 -3.55 19.16
CA THR A 109 3.49 -2.90 19.83
C THR A 109 2.64 -2.16 18.80
N ILE A 110 1.44 -1.74 19.20
CA ILE A 110 0.56 -0.93 18.34
C ILE A 110 1.18 0.43 18.01
N GLY A 111 2.06 0.96 18.87
CA GLY A 111 2.76 2.23 18.63
C GLY A 111 3.58 2.24 17.34
N GLU A 112 4.08 1.08 16.91
CA GLU A 112 4.84 0.92 15.68
C GLU A 112 4.01 1.24 14.42
N LEU A 113 2.68 1.16 14.49
CA LEU A 113 1.79 1.56 13.40
C LEU A 113 1.94 3.06 13.06
N PHE A 114 2.30 3.87 14.06
CA PHE A 114 2.44 5.32 13.91
C PHE A 114 3.84 5.76 13.51
N GLU A 115 4.77 4.83 13.29
CA GLU A 115 6.15 5.14 12.89
C GLU A 115 6.25 5.88 11.57
N GLY A 116 5.30 5.65 10.66
CA GLY A 116 5.19 6.42 9.42
C GLY A 116 4.96 7.91 9.66
N PHE A 117 4.29 8.29 10.76
CA PHE A 117 4.00 9.69 11.12
C PHE A 117 5.16 10.41 11.80
N ARG A 118 6.23 9.68 12.16
CA ARG A 118 7.42 10.32 12.73
C ARG A 118 8.10 11.19 11.67
N LYS A 119 8.52 12.39 12.07
CA LYS A 119 9.11 13.41 11.16
C LYS A 119 10.19 12.86 10.22
N SER A 120 11.02 11.93 10.70
CA SER A 120 12.09 11.28 9.91
C SER A 120 11.56 10.36 8.80
N ASN A 121 10.38 9.76 8.98
CA ASN A 121 9.84 8.72 8.11
C ASN A 121 8.68 9.20 7.23
N VAL A 122 7.97 10.27 7.60
CA VAL A 122 6.81 10.79 6.84
C VAL A 122 7.17 11.03 5.38
N PHE A 123 8.18 11.86 5.12
CA PHE A 123 8.58 12.20 3.76
C PHE A 123 9.07 10.98 2.98
N ARG A 124 9.77 10.05 3.63
CA ARG A 124 10.28 8.83 3.00
C ARG A 124 9.14 7.89 2.60
N SER A 125 8.19 7.70 3.50
CA SER A 125 7.02 6.85 3.32
C SER A 125 6.16 7.35 2.17
N ILE A 126 5.86 8.66 2.14
CA ILE A 126 5.10 9.30 1.06
C ILE A 126 5.88 9.17 -0.26
N LYS A 127 7.19 9.47 -0.27
CA LYS A 127 7.98 9.45 -1.50
C LYS A 127 8.02 8.06 -2.14
N VAL A 128 8.16 6.99 -1.36
CA VAL A 128 8.08 5.61 -1.89
C VAL A 128 6.73 5.33 -2.52
N THR A 129 5.61 5.64 -1.83
CA THR A 129 4.28 5.42 -2.39
C THR A 129 4.07 6.20 -3.66
N THR A 130 4.41 7.48 -3.64
CA THR A 130 4.20 8.38 -4.79
C THR A 130 4.98 7.89 -5.99
N LEU A 131 6.26 7.53 -5.84
CA LEU A 131 7.05 6.99 -6.95
C LEU A 131 6.49 5.64 -7.44
N MET A 132 6.16 4.72 -6.55
CA MET A 132 5.57 3.44 -6.92
C MET A 132 4.25 3.61 -7.68
N THR A 133 3.39 4.50 -7.20
CA THR A 133 2.09 4.81 -7.81
C THR A 133 2.27 5.44 -9.17
N VAL A 134 3.11 6.48 -9.30
CA VAL A 134 3.37 7.14 -10.59
C VAL A 134 3.97 6.16 -11.59
N TYR A 135 4.99 5.39 -11.21
CA TYR A 135 5.58 4.41 -12.13
C TYR A 135 4.59 3.33 -12.54
N THR A 136 3.80 2.81 -11.59
CA THR A 136 2.78 1.79 -11.92
C THR A 136 1.71 2.37 -12.82
N LEU A 137 1.24 3.60 -12.58
CA LEU A 137 0.26 4.27 -13.43
C LEU A 137 0.80 4.52 -14.84
N LEU A 138 2.03 5.01 -14.99
CA LEU A 138 2.64 5.23 -16.31
C LEU A 138 2.72 3.92 -17.11
N TRP A 139 3.10 2.83 -16.47
CA TRP A 139 3.12 1.52 -17.11
C TRP A 139 1.71 1.02 -17.46
N SER A 140 0.74 1.18 -16.55
CA SER A 140 -0.65 0.77 -16.76
C SER A 140 -1.36 1.57 -17.86
N VAL A 141 -1.07 2.87 -17.99
CA VAL A 141 -1.59 3.73 -19.07
C VAL A 141 -1.03 3.31 -20.42
N LEU A 142 0.25 2.90 -20.47
CA LEU A 142 0.83 2.36 -21.69
C LEU A 142 0.21 1.00 -22.04
N LEU A 143 0.21 0.06 -21.08
CA LEU A 143 -0.33 -1.29 -21.22
C LEU A 143 -0.68 -1.88 -19.84
N ILE A 144 -1.84 -2.53 -19.71
CA ILE A 144 -2.32 -3.10 -18.44
C ILE A 144 -1.37 -4.19 -17.90
N VAL A 145 -0.94 -5.13 -18.75
CA VAL A 145 -0.12 -6.29 -18.32
C VAL A 145 1.26 -5.87 -17.77
N PRO A 146 2.04 -5.00 -18.45
CA PRO A 146 3.26 -4.41 -17.89
C PRO A 146 3.03 -3.66 -16.58
N GLY A 147 1.90 -2.95 -16.43
CA GLY A 147 1.51 -2.30 -15.18
C GLY A 147 1.45 -3.27 -14.01
N ILE A 148 0.76 -4.40 -14.17
CA ILE A 148 0.66 -5.45 -13.14
C ILE A 148 2.04 -6.02 -12.81
N ILE A 149 2.87 -6.33 -13.83
CA ILE A 149 4.22 -6.87 -13.62
C ILE A 149 5.08 -5.88 -12.83
N LYS A 150 4.93 -4.58 -13.07
CA LYS A 150 5.68 -3.53 -12.37
C LYS A 150 5.19 -3.34 -10.95
N PHE A 151 3.87 -3.34 -10.71
CA PHE A 151 3.29 -3.36 -9.37
C PHE A 151 3.89 -4.49 -8.50
N ILE A 152 3.90 -5.72 -9.03
CA ILE A 152 4.53 -6.88 -8.36
C ILE A 152 6.04 -6.67 -8.18
N SER A 153 6.72 -6.08 -9.17
CA SER A 153 8.16 -5.80 -9.07
C SER A 153 8.52 -4.80 -7.96
N TYR A 154 7.58 -3.95 -7.55
CA TYR A 154 7.76 -2.92 -6.52
C TYR A 154 7.26 -3.33 -5.13
N SER A 155 6.60 -4.49 -5.01
CA SER A 155 5.93 -4.92 -3.78
C SER A 155 6.85 -5.04 -2.56
N MET A 156 8.17 -5.19 -2.78
CA MET A 156 9.17 -5.35 -1.72
C MET A 156 9.84 -4.05 -1.30
N ALA A 157 9.55 -2.92 -1.97
CA ALA A 157 10.24 -1.66 -1.74
C ALA A 157 10.09 -1.15 -0.30
N TYR A 158 8.90 -1.28 0.29
CA TYR A 158 8.67 -0.91 1.69
C TYR A 158 9.44 -1.78 2.68
N TYR A 159 9.46 -3.09 2.45
CA TYR A 159 10.19 -4.02 3.29
C TYR A 159 11.70 -3.73 3.27
N ILE A 160 12.24 -3.44 2.07
CA ILE A 160 13.63 -3.03 1.91
C ILE A 160 13.91 -1.71 2.63
N LEU A 161 13.00 -0.73 2.53
CA LEU A 161 13.17 0.55 3.24
C LEU A 161 13.12 0.38 4.77
N LEU A 162 12.34 -0.59 5.26
CA LEU A 162 12.26 -0.91 6.69
C LEU A 162 13.53 -1.60 7.20
N ASP A 163 14.12 -2.49 6.41
CA ASP A 163 15.38 -3.15 6.75
C ASP A 163 16.60 -2.26 6.54
N HIS A 164 16.53 -1.34 5.57
CA HIS A 164 17.59 -0.40 5.22
C HIS A 164 17.07 1.06 5.22
N PRO A 165 16.88 1.65 6.41
CA PRO A 165 16.37 3.02 6.54
C PRO A 165 17.27 4.09 5.93
N GLU A 166 18.52 3.76 5.60
CA GLU A 166 19.49 4.60 4.90
C GLU A 166 19.17 4.80 3.42
N TYR A 167 18.39 3.91 2.81
CA TYR A 167 18.07 4.01 1.38
C TYR A 167 17.07 5.10 1.07
N THR A 168 17.29 5.74 -0.07
CA THR A 168 16.30 6.61 -0.68
C THR A 168 15.13 5.79 -1.25
N ALA A 169 13.99 6.43 -1.45
CA ALA A 169 12.82 5.80 -2.05
C ALA A 169 13.11 5.13 -3.40
N SER A 170 13.89 5.79 -4.25
CA SER A 170 14.27 5.27 -5.57
C SER A 170 15.20 4.05 -5.46
N GLU A 171 16.14 4.06 -4.51
CA GLU A 171 17.02 2.92 -4.27
C GLU A 171 16.25 1.71 -3.75
N ALA A 172 15.34 1.91 -2.80
CA ALA A 172 14.48 0.84 -2.29
C ALA A 172 13.63 0.21 -3.41
N ILE A 173 13.05 1.03 -4.30
CA ILE A 173 12.30 0.57 -5.47
C ILE A 173 13.21 -0.22 -6.42
N LYS A 174 14.41 0.30 -6.74
CA LYS A 174 15.37 -0.37 -7.63
C LYS A 174 15.81 -1.72 -7.06
N LYS A 175 16.11 -1.78 -5.76
CA LYS A 175 16.46 -3.02 -5.07
C LYS A 175 15.29 -4.01 -5.07
N SER A 176 14.06 -3.55 -4.85
CA SER A 176 12.86 -4.39 -4.98
C SER A 176 12.77 -5.02 -6.37
N GLN A 177 13.03 -4.25 -7.43
CA GLN A 177 13.00 -4.80 -8.79
C GLN A 177 14.04 -5.88 -9.02
N VAL A 178 15.25 -5.72 -8.47
CA VAL A 178 16.33 -6.72 -8.56
C VAL A 178 15.98 -7.96 -7.78
N LEU A 179 15.58 -7.81 -6.51
CA LEU A 179 15.20 -8.89 -5.60
C LEU A 179 14.01 -9.71 -6.15
N MET A 180 13.07 -9.05 -6.84
CA MET A 180 11.90 -9.70 -7.42
C MET A 180 12.19 -10.41 -8.76
N LYS A 181 13.40 -10.31 -9.35
CA LYS A 181 13.73 -11.04 -10.58
C LYS A 181 13.67 -12.55 -10.31
N GLY A 182 12.89 -13.26 -11.12
CA GLY A 182 12.64 -14.70 -10.92
C GLY A 182 11.58 -15.03 -9.86
N HIS A 183 11.11 -14.06 -9.08
CA HIS A 183 10.17 -14.26 -7.97
C HIS A 183 8.80 -13.58 -8.16
N LYS A 184 8.60 -12.88 -9.28
CA LYS A 184 7.32 -12.21 -9.60
C LYS A 184 6.15 -13.18 -9.69
N LEU A 185 6.36 -14.30 -10.37
CA LEU A 185 5.33 -15.32 -10.52
C LEU A 185 5.03 -16.01 -9.19
N ASP A 186 6.05 -16.22 -8.34
CA ASP A 186 5.86 -16.78 -7.00
C ASP A 186 4.94 -15.91 -6.15
N LEU A 187 5.15 -14.58 -6.17
CA LEU A 187 4.27 -13.64 -5.45
C LEU A 187 2.88 -13.58 -6.07
N PHE A 188 2.78 -13.62 -7.42
CA PHE A 188 1.48 -13.67 -8.10
C PHE A 188 0.67 -14.91 -7.70
N LEU A 189 1.28 -16.09 -7.73
CA LEU A 189 0.64 -17.34 -7.31
C LEU A 189 0.32 -17.34 -5.82
N LEU A 190 1.17 -16.73 -4.99
CA LEU A 190 0.88 -16.51 -3.58
C LEU A 190 -0.41 -15.68 -3.43
N SER A 191 -0.52 -14.52 -4.07
CA SER A 191 -1.71 -13.68 -4.05
C SER A 191 -2.94 -14.42 -4.61
N LEU A 192 -2.79 -15.16 -5.70
CA LEU A 192 -3.86 -15.98 -6.28
C LEU A 192 -4.36 -17.05 -5.29
N SER A 193 -3.47 -17.63 -4.49
CA SER A 193 -3.86 -18.60 -3.46
C SER A 193 -4.69 -17.99 -2.31
N PHE A 194 -4.77 -16.66 -2.22
CA PHE A 194 -5.61 -15.93 -1.28
C PHE A 194 -6.91 -15.39 -1.92
N ILE A 195 -7.08 -15.50 -3.24
CA ILE A 195 -8.25 -14.95 -3.92
C ILE A 195 -9.56 -15.48 -3.36
N GLY A 196 -9.60 -16.78 -3.01
CA GLY A 196 -10.78 -17.39 -2.40
C GLY A 196 -11.11 -16.77 -1.04
N TRP A 197 -10.10 -16.50 -0.20
CA TRP A 197 -10.30 -15.81 1.08
C TRP A 197 -10.81 -14.39 0.90
N PHE A 198 -10.27 -13.66 -0.08
CA PHE A 198 -10.75 -12.31 -0.38
C PHE A 198 -12.18 -12.32 -0.92
N ILE A 199 -12.55 -13.26 -1.80
CA ILE A 199 -13.93 -13.42 -2.30
C ILE A 199 -14.88 -13.73 -1.15
N LEU A 200 -14.55 -14.70 -0.29
CA LEU A 200 -15.33 -14.99 0.92
C LEU A 200 -15.44 -13.76 1.82
N GLY A 201 -14.33 -13.04 2.00
CA GLY A 201 -14.26 -11.80 2.77
C GLY A 201 -15.19 -10.71 2.22
N VAL A 202 -15.28 -10.55 0.90
CA VAL A 202 -16.21 -9.62 0.26
C VAL A 202 -17.66 -10.07 0.46
N ILE A 203 -17.97 -11.34 0.17
CA ILE A 203 -19.34 -11.87 0.24
C ILE A 203 -19.88 -11.77 1.68
N ILE A 204 -19.14 -12.28 2.65
CA ILE A 204 -19.53 -12.24 4.06
C ILE A 204 -19.46 -10.80 4.58
N GLY A 205 -18.39 -10.08 4.21
CA GLY A 205 -18.16 -8.70 4.61
C GLY A 205 -19.24 -7.73 4.16
N PHE A 206 -19.93 -8.00 3.05
CA PHE A 206 -21.09 -7.21 2.63
C PHE A 206 -22.21 -7.22 3.67
N PHE A 207 -22.44 -8.37 4.32
CA PHE A 207 -23.44 -8.52 5.38
C PHE A 207 -22.93 -8.15 6.77
N THR A 208 -21.61 -8.14 6.97
CA THR A 208 -20.99 -7.95 8.29
C THR A 208 -20.06 -6.75 8.35
N PHE A 209 -20.29 -5.69 7.55
CA PHE A 209 -19.47 -4.48 7.52
C PHE A 209 -17.95 -4.73 7.40
N GLY A 210 -17.54 -5.75 6.65
CA GLY A 210 -16.14 -6.06 6.39
C GLY A 210 -15.37 -6.74 7.54
N ILE A 211 -16.04 -7.21 8.59
CA ILE A 211 -15.43 -7.95 9.72
C ILE A 211 -14.43 -9.05 9.29
N PRO A 212 -14.70 -9.91 8.28
CA PRO A 212 -13.76 -10.96 7.87
C PRO A 212 -12.37 -10.45 7.47
N PHE A 213 -12.27 -9.23 6.90
CA PHE A 213 -11.00 -8.66 6.49
C PHE A 213 -10.05 -8.39 7.65
N LEU A 214 -10.57 -8.28 8.88
CA LEU A 214 -9.76 -8.08 10.08
C LEU A 214 -8.83 -9.25 10.37
N TRP A 215 -9.19 -10.48 9.96
CA TRP A 215 -8.32 -11.67 10.07
C TRP A 215 -7.60 -11.98 8.76
N ILE A 216 -8.27 -11.80 7.62
CA ILE A 216 -7.69 -12.11 6.31
C ILE A 216 -6.48 -11.21 6.02
N TYR A 217 -6.57 -9.92 6.34
CA TYR A 217 -5.52 -8.95 6.03
C TYR A 217 -4.19 -9.19 6.79
N PRO A 218 -4.18 -9.34 8.13
CA PRO A 218 -2.93 -9.65 8.84
C PRO A 218 -2.37 -11.01 8.42
N TYR A 219 -3.23 -12.00 8.16
CA TYR A 219 -2.78 -13.29 7.65
C TYR A 219 -2.09 -13.16 6.29
N TYR A 220 -2.70 -12.44 5.34
CA TYR A 220 -2.13 -12.21 4.03
C TYR A 220 -0.82 -11.44 4.10
N ILE A 221 -0.81 -10.29 4.78
CA ILE A 221 0.36 -9.40 4.80
C ILE A 221 1.52 -10.04 5.58
N THR A 222 1.28 -10.75 6.69
CA THR A 222 2.33 -11.53 7.36
C THR A 222 2.85 -12.67 6.47
N THR A 223 2.02 -13.27 5.62
CA THR A 223 2.48 -14.26 4.63
C THR A 223 3.38 -13.61 3.57
N VAL A 224 3.06 -12.39 3.12
CA VAL A 224 3.91 -11.61 2.22
C VAL A 224 5.22 -11.21 2.91
N SER A 225 5.20 -10.87 4.20
CA SER A 225 6.40 -10.61 4.99
C SER A 225 7.31 -11.85 5.06
N HIS A 226 6.75 -13.04 5.27
CA HIS A 226 7.52 -14.30 5.20
C HIS A 226 8.07 -14.57 3.80
N PHE A 227 7.33 -14.23 2.74
CA PHE A 227 7.82 -14.31 1.38
C PHE A 227 9.05 -13.40 1.17
N TYR A 228 8.97 -12.16 1.66
CA TYR A 228 10.08 -11.22 1.64
C TYR A 228 11.33 -11.77 2.35
N LEU A 229 11.19 -12.23 3.59
CA LEU A 229 12.31 -12.79 4.37
C LEU A 229 12.97 -13.97 3.65
N LYS A 230 12.16 -14.82 3.00
CA LYS A 230 12.64 -15.98 2.25
C LYS A 230 13.47 -15.57 1.04
N ILE A 231 13.01 -14.60 0.24
CA ILE A 231 13.74 -14.18 -0.98
C ILE A 231 15.01 -13.40 -0.63
N VAL A 232 15.01 -12.62 0.46
CA VAL A 232 16.22 -11.93 0.95
C VAL A 232 17.27 -12.94 1.39
N ASN A 233 16.89 -13.90 2.24
CA ASN A 233 17.81 -14.95 2.69
C ASN A 233 18.41 -15.71 1.49
N LYS A 234 17.57 -16.07 0.51
CA LYS A 234 18.03 -16.73 -0.71
C LYS A 234 19.03 -15.88 -1.51
N ASP A 235 18.78 -14.57 -1.65
CA ASP A 235 19.71 -13.67 -2.36
C ASP A 235 21.05 -13.58 -1.62
N THR A 236 21.05 -13.40 -0.29
CA THR A 236 22.25 -13.35 0.55
C THR A 236 23.11 -14.61 0.38
N VAL A 237 22.51 -15.80 0.51
CA VAL A 237 23.21 -17.08 0.34
C VAL A 237 23.82 -17.23 -1.07
N MET A 238 23.12 -16.74 -2.10
CA MET A 238 23.63 -16.77 -3.48
C MET A 238 24.78 -15.78 -3.70
N GLN A 239 24.81 -14.65 -2.98
CA GLN A 239 25.91 -13.69 -3.04
C GLN A 239 27.17 -14.26 -2.35
N GLU A 240 27.01 -14.85 -1.17
CA GLU A 240 28.10 -15.51 -0.42
C GLU A 240 28.75 -16.64 -1.25
N LYS A 241 27.93 -17.44 -1.94
CA LYS A 241 28.43 -18.51 -2.81
C LYS A 241 29.23 -17.99 -4.01
N LYS A 242 28.91 -16.80 -4.53
CA LYS A 242 29.67 -16.17 -5.63
C LYS A 242 30.99 -15.56 -5.18
N LEU A 243 31.12 -15.23 -3.90
CA LEU A 243 32.35 -14.68 -3.31
C LEU A 243 33.35 -15.77 -2.90
N THR A 244 32.89 -17.03 -2.80
CA THR A 244 33.69 -18.20 -2.40
C THR A 244 34.14 -19.07 -3.58
N ILE A 245 33.79 -18.70 -4.82
CA ILE A 245 34.21 -19.33 -6.07
C ILE A 245 35.06 -18.33 -6.85
#